data_AF-A0A813F2K6-F1
#
_entry.id   AF-A0A813F2K6-F1
#
_cell.length_a   1.000
_cell.length_b   1.000
_cell.length_c   1.000
_cell.angle_alpha   90.00
_cell.angle_beta   90.00
_cell.angle_gamma   90.00
#
_symmetry.space_group_name_H-M   'P 1'
#
loop_
_entity.id
_entity.type
_entity.pdbx_description
1 polymer ?
#
loop_
_entity_poly.entity_id
_entity_poly.type
_entity_poly.pdbx_seq_one_letter_code
_entity_poly.pdbx_strand_id
1 'polypeptide(L)'
;MTMGAAGTIASPGCARWNVIQIAAPSWPSNASRIARRCVWKHLSTSWRQTSVPRCSADTCFPVLKCLTAYAENLTASGQLERTCEENDFSEAIELKEYWDCWRNMPKHSSHWNVLSSSVHCTCREGMIQLAKRTDCCKSVAYGRVVCEATCPSEKTCSSQEAQSCIFKCQDLCHASNPAPSAECLDQCLGTNAPCRDYLGCRTPFATGYVCDDGRWPDSSSGCCVDNTTEQVGCPNLCETRFLWRLDRRQGIPWWARWNDGSGVVYQCTCGDCPARTNKSIAEVKQTVEESIWDNGQVMLVDIARREGLKLGPNGRMQELMAQRNLAVTEVLKTYTSDNSAEAQSMIDSVNKKYAVLIAEAANTYPDDGSGNRDNWSPDGEKKKTFMMFIVVIVVCTIAVLMAIGTAVFCFIRRGRSQTPIGGFVGSNENVVIGSPVPVQGGSQGKNDVYDGAPIRVLAPTKGKSAVPELS
;
A
#
# COMPACT_ATOMS: atom_id res chain seq x y z
N MET A 1 56.25 32.73 -18.25
CA MET A 1 56.78 31.68 -19.16
C MET A 1 55.63 30.73 -19.46
N THR A 2 55.37 30.53 -20.76
CA THR A 2 54.40 29.61 -21.44
C THR A 2 52.92 29.70 -21.00
N MET A 3 51.99 30.41 -21.65
CA MET A 3 51.41 30.39 -23.03
C MET A 3 50.58 29.13 -23.43
N GLY A 4 49.32 29.40 -23.84
CA GLY A 4 48.46 28.58 -24.72
C GLY A 4 47.48 27.64 -23.98
N ALA A 5 46.19 27.52 -24.29
CA ALA A 5 45.40 27.94 -25.45
C ALA A 5 43.90 28.04 -25.10
N ALA A 6 43.17 28.77 -25.96
CA ALA A 6 41.74 29.07 -25.87
C ALA A 6 40.82 27.85 -26.05
N GLY A 7 39.82 27.71 -25.18
CA GLY A 7 38.70 26.78 -25.32
C GLY A 7 37.52 27.45 -26.00
N THR A 8 37.12 26.90 -27.15
CA THR A 8 36.03 27.36 -28.01
C THR A 8 34.66 27.03 -27.40
N ILE A 9 33.72 27.97 -27.47
CA ILE A 9 32.32 27.82 -27.10
C ILE A 9 31.64 26.87 -28.09
N ALA A 10 31.11 25.74 -27.60
CA ALA A 10 30.28 24.83 -28.40
C ALA A 10 28.79 25.17 -28.23
N SER A 11 28.15 25.59 -29.32
CA SER A 11 26.70 25.71 -29.48
C SER A 11 26.00 24.34 -29.45
N PRO A 12 24.69 24.27 -29.17
CA PRO A 12 24.01 23.02 -28.82
C PRO A 12 23.89 22.10 -30.04
N GLY A 13 24.33 20.85 -29.86
CA GLY A 13 24.30 19.82 -30.87
C GLY A 13 22.87 19.40 -31.23
N CYS A 14 22.57 19.43 -32.53
CA CYS A 14 21.40 18.78 -33.12
C CYS A 14 21.38 17.29 -32.73
N ALA A 15 20.22 16.83 -32.29
CA ALA A 15 19.95 15.44 -31.97
C ALA A 15 20.34 14.51 -33.13
N ARG A 16 21.21 13.53 -32.85
CA ARG A 16 21.49 12.39 -33.73
C ARG A 16 20.22 11.55 -33.83
N TRP A 17 19.50 11.65 -34.93
CA TRP A 17 18.58 10.59 -35.36
C TRP A 17 19.43 9.42 -35.82
N ASN A 18 19.52 8.37 -34.99
CA ASN A 18 20.02 7.08 -35.45
C ASN A 18 19.08 6.59 -36.54
N VAL A 19 19.59 6.54 -37.78
CA VAL A 19 18.92 5.88 -38.89
C VAL A 19 18.68 4.44 -38.47
N ILE A 20 17.41 4.06 -38.36
CA ILE A 20 17.00 2.65 -38.34
C ILE A 20 17.62 2.05 -39.61
N GLN A 21 18.63 1.19 -39.46
CA GLN A 21 18.97 0.26 -40.52
C GLN A 21 17.74 -0.62 -40.72
N ILE A 22 16.90 -0.26 -41.69
CA ILE A 22 15.90 -1.17 -42.24
C ILE A 22 16.70 -2.21 -43.01
N ALA A 23 17.31 -3.16 -42.31
CA ALA A 23 17.75 -4.41 -42.90
C ALA A 23 16.46 -5.06 -43.40
N ALA A 24 16.20 -5.00 -44.70
CA ALA A 24 14.93 -5.44 -45.29
C ALA A 24 14.78 -6.97 -45.17
N PRO A 25 13.96 -7.50 -44.24
CA PRO A 25 13.62 -8.91 -44.23
C PRO A 25 12.30 -9.01 -44.99
N SER A 26 12.34 -9.52 -46.22
CA SER A 26 11.15 -9.87 -47.02
C SER A 26 9.95 -8.91 -46.90
N TRP A 27 10.09 -7.69 -47.42
CA TRP A 27 8.90 -6.85 -47.65
C TRP A 27 8.01 -7.55 -48.68
N PRO A 28 6.67 -7.57 -48.51
CA PRO A 28 5.77 -8.05 -49.56
C PRO A 28 6.10 -7.29 -50.86
N SER A 29 6.16 -8.02 -51.99
CA SER A 29 6.73 -7.56 -53.27
C SER A 29 6.24 -6.20 -53.74
N ASN A 30 5.04 -5.79 -53.32
CA ASN A 30 4.45 -4.49 -53.63
C ASN A 30 5.12 -3.32 -52.90
N ALA A 31 5.36 -3.42 -51.59
CA ALA A 31 5.91 -2.33 -50.78
C ALA A 31 7.32 -1.91 -51.26
N SER A 32 8.13 -2.87 -51.72
CA SER A 32 9.44 -2.61 -52.34
C SER A 32 9.37 -1.87 -53.69
N ARG A 33 8.31 -2.07 -54.49
CA ARG A 33 8.12 -1.36 -55.78
C ARG A 33 7.66 0.08 -55.56
N ILE A 34 6.90 0.32 -54.50
CA ILE A 34 6.36 1.64 -54.17
C ILE A 34 7.44 2.53 -53.55
N ALA A 35 8.22 2.00 -52.60
CA ALA A 35 9.40 2.69 -52.09
C ALA A 35 10.35 3.04 -53.25
N ARG A 36 10.58 2.11 -54.18
CA ARG A 36 11.32 2.39 -55.41
C ARG A 36 10.66 3.49 -56.24
N ARG A 37 9.35 3.48 -56.50
CA ARG A 37 8.66 4.54 -57.29
C ARG A 37 8.74 5.93 -56.64
N CYS A 38 8.51 6.05 -55.34
CA CYS A 38 8.63 7.33 -54.61
C CYS A 38 10.09 7.83 -54.60
N VAL A 39 11.06 6.93 -54.40
CA VAL A 39 12.50 7.24 -54.45
C VAL A 39 12.92 7.63 -55.87
N TRP A 40 12.49 6.91 -56.90
CA TRP A 40 12.89 7.13 -58.29
C TRP A 40 12.34 8.45 -58.85
N LYS A 41 11.14 8.86 -58.41
CA LYS A 41 10.52 10.14 -58.81
C LYS A 41 11.25 11.36 -58.24
N HIS A 42 11.99 11.20 -57.14
CA HIS A 42 12.67 12.31 -56.44
C HIS A 42 14.21 12.25 -56.48
N LEU A 43 14.82 11.11 -56.80
CA LEU A 43 16.28 10.91 -56.74
C LEU A 43 16.92 10.56 -58.09
N SER A 44 16.29 10.91 -59.22
CA SER A 44 16.78 10.57 -60.57
C SER A 44 18.10 11.22 -60.97
N THR A 45 18.75 12.04 -60.13
CA THR A 45 19.98 12.78 -60.47
C THR A 45 21.23 12.46 -59.66
N SER A 46 21.21 11.58 -58.65
CA SER A 46 22.46 11.27 -57.91
C SER A 46 22.45 9.91 -57.20
N TRP A 47 22.88 8.87 -57.92
CA TRP A 47 23.23 7.57 -57.32
C TRP A 47 24.54 7.03 -57.93
N ARG A 48 25.67 7.69 -57.61
CA ARG A 48 27.01 7.09 -57.65
C ARG A 48 27.84 7.62 -56.47
N GLN A 49 27.55 7.19 -55.25
CA GLN A 49 28.51 7.26 -54.14
C GLN A 49 28.11 6.29 -53.04
N THR A 50 29.09 5.49 -52.60
CA THR A 50 28.97 4.31 -51.72
C THR A 50 29.13 4.64 -50.23
N SER A 51 28.94 5.90 -49.81
CA SER A 51 28.87 6.27 -48.40
C SER A 51 27.41 6.40 -47.97
N VAL A 52 27.08 5.86 -46.79
CA VAL A 52 25.73 5.94 -46.18
C VAL A 52 25.29 7.41 -46.18
N PRO A 53 24.29 7.80 -46.99
CA PRO A 53 23.92 9.21 -47.09
C PRO A 53 23.26 9.63 -45.78
N ARG A 54 23.77 10.71 -45.19
CA ARG A 54 23.03 11.44 -44.16
C ARG A 54 21.78 12.00 -44.85
N CYS A 55 20.59 11.53 -44.48
CA CYS A 55 19.32 12.12 -44.90
C CYS A 55 19.34 13.61 -44.51
N SER A 56 19.43 14.53 -45.48
CA SER A 56 19.07 15.92 -45.22
C SER A 56 17.55 16.03 -45.20
N ALA A 57 16.99 16.88 -44.35
CA ALA A 57 15.54 17.04 -44.23
C ALA A 57 14.89 17.32 -45.61
N ASP A 58 15.57 18.10 -46.45
CA ASP A 58 15.08 18.52 -47.78
C ASP A 58 14.96 17.38 -48.80
N THR A 59 15.76 16.32 -48.67
CA THR A 59 15.70 15.16 -49.57
C THR A 59 14.76 14.07 -49.07
N CYS A 60 14.60 13.94 -47.75
CA CYS A 60 13.83 12.84 -47.16
C CYS A 60 12.36 13.19 -46.95
N PHE A 61 12.03 14.48 -46.74
CA PHE A 61 10.66 14.93 -46.55
C PHE A 61 9.74 14.71 -47.77
N PRO A 62 10.17 14.93 -49.03
CA PRO A 62 9.34 14.62 -50.20
C PRO A 62 9.04 13.12 -50.35
N VAL A 63 10.03 12.25 -50.06
CA VAL A 63 9.85 10.80 -50.10
C VAL A 63 8.88 10.36 -49.00
N LEU A 64 9.01 10.92 -47.80
CA LEU A 64 8.08 10.66 -46.69
C LEU A 64 6.65 11.08 -47.07
N LYS A 65 6.46 12.29 -47.61
CA LYS A 65 5.15 12.76 -48.11
C LYS A 65 4.54 11.83 -49.17
N CYS A 66 5.35 11.31 -50.10
CA CYS A 66 4.89 10.37 -51.12
C CYS A 66 4.44 9.04 -50.50
N LEU A 67 5.19 8.52 -49.53
CA LEU A 67 4.82 7.29 -48.81
C LEU A 67 3.56 7.49 -47.98
N THR A 68 3.42 8.62 -47.27
CA THR A 68 2.23 8.96 -46.49
C THR A 68 1.00 9.10 -47.40
N ALA A 69 1.06 9.89 -48.47
CA ALA A 69 -0.05 10.06 -49.41
C ALA A 69 -0.45 8.74 -50.10
N TYR A 70 0.52 7.86 -50.36
CA TYR A 70 0.24 6.54 -50.91
C TYR A 70 -0.43 5.62 -49.89
N ALA A 71 0.04 5.62 -48.63
CA ALA A 71 -0.60 4.89 -47.54
C ALA A 71 -2.03 5.39 -47.33
N GLU A 72 -2.26 6.71 -47.31
CA GLU A 72 -3.60 7.32 -47.25
C GLU A 72 -4.52 6.83 -48.37
N ASN A 73 -4.01 6.77 -49.61
CA ASN A 73 -4.79 6.30 -50.76
C ASN A 73 -5.11 4.79 -50.67
N LEU A 74 -4.16 3.97 -50.21
CA LEU A 74 -4.41 2.55 -49.97
C LEU A 74 -5.48 2.34 -48.89
N THR A 75 -5.40 3.11 -47.81
CA THR A 75 -6.39 3.12 -46.73
C THR A 75 -7.76 3.58 -47.24
N ALA A 76 -7.84 4.65 -48.04
CA ALA A 76 -9.07 5.14 -48.64
C ALA A 76 -9.70 4.14 -49.63
N SER A 77 -8.87 3.37 -50.34
CA SER A 77 -9.31 2.32 -51.26
C SER A 77 -9.69 0.99 -50.57
N GLY A 78 -9.57 0.91 -49.24
CA GLY A 78 -9.82 -0.31 -48.46
C GLY A 78 -8.78 -1.42 -48.66
N GLN A 79 -7.65 -1.13 -49.32
CA GLN A 79 -6.55 -2.07 -49.53
C GLN A 79 -5.61 -2.18 -48.34
N LEU A 80 -5.61 -1.17 -47.46
CA LEU A 80 -4.90 -1.18 -46.19
C LEU A 80 -5.93 -0.90 -45.08
N GLU A 81 -5.85 -1.65 -43.97
CA GLU A 81 -6.64 -1.33 -42.78
C GLU A 81 -6.25 0.07 -42.28
N ARG A 82 -7.25 0.86 -41.87
CA ARG A 82 -6.98 2.14 -41.22
C ARG A 82 -6.10 1.87 -40.00
N THR A 83 -4.96 2.51 -39.98
CA THR A 83 -4.18 2.63 -38.75
C THR A 83 -4.94 3.59 -37.84
N CYS A 84 -5.03 3.26 -36.55
CA CYS A 84 -5.56 4.12 -35.49
C CYS A 84 -5.36 5.61 -35.78
N GLU A 85 -6.43 6.39 -35.76
CA GLU A 85 -6.40 7.84 -35.91
C GLU A 85 -5.87 8.46 -34.60
N GLU A 86 -4.55 8.36 -34.38
CA GLU A 86 -3.90 8.64 -33.10
C GLU A 86 -4.16 10.07 -32.60
N ASN A 87 -4.18 11.05 -33.51
CA ASN A 87 -4.47 12.45 -33.17
C ASN A 87 -5.91 12.60 -32.66
N ASP A 88 -6.88 12.11 -33.43
CA ASP A 88 -8.31 12.18 -33.09
C ASP A 88 -8.61 11.42 -31.78
N PHE A 89 -7.90 10.32 -31.53
CA PHE A 89 -7.98 9.60 -30.26
C PHE A 89 -7.39 10.41 -29.10
N SER A 90 -6.23 11.04 -29.31
CA SER A 90 -5.51 11.79 -28.27
C SER A 90 -6.19 13.11 -27.87
N GLU A 91 -6.89 13.76 -28.81
CA GLU A 91 -7.59 15.03 -28.58
C GLU A 91 -9.05 14.85 -28.15
N ALA A 92 -9.55 13.61 -28.11
CA ALA A 92 -10.93 13.32 -27.76
C ALA A 92 -11.29 13.69 -26.31
N ILE A 93 -12.51 14.22 -26.12
CA ILE A 93 -13.04 14.58 -24.80
C ILE A 93 -13.15 13.36 -23.88
N GLU A 94 -13.51 12.19 -24.41
CA GLU A 94 -13.66 10.94 -23.67
C GLU A 94 -12.33 10.48 -23.06
N LEU A 95 -11.20 10.70 -23.75
CA LEU A 95 -9.89 10.37 -23.20
C LEU A 95 -9.56 11.29 -22.01
N LYS A 96 -9.90 12.58 -22.12
CA LYS A 96 -9.72 13.54 -21.02
C LYS A 96 -10.61 13.20 -19.82
N GLU A 97 -11.88 12.87 -20.06
CA GLU A 97 -12.84 12.43 -19.03
C GLU A 97 -12.43 11.10 -18.41
N TYR A 98 -11.89 10.16 -19.20
CA TYR A 98 -11.29 8.93 -18.70
C TYR A 98 -10.16 9.20 -17.71
N TRP A 99 -9.25 10.13 -18.03
CA TRP A 99 -8.16 10.49 -17.12
C TRP A 99 -8.66 11.14 -15.84
N ASP A 100 -9.70 11.97 -15.93
CA ASP A 100 -10.31 12.59 -14.75
C ASP A 100 -11.05 11.56 -13.88
N CYS A 101 -11.86 10.69 -14.49
CA CYS A 101 -12.47 9.55 -13.81
C CYS A 101 -11.40 8.70 -13.14
N TRP A 102 -10.39 8.27 -13.91
CA TRP A 102 -9.35 7.38 -13.41
C TRP A 102 -8.62 8.05 -12.26
N ARG A 103 -8.21 9.31 -12.40
CA ARG A 103 -7.62 10.10 -11.31
C ARG A 103 -8.47 9.98 -10.06
N ASN A 104 -9.78 10.20 -10.10
CA ASN A 104 -10.60 10.20 -8.90
C ASN A 104 -11.03 8.82 -8.35
N MET A 105 -10.58 7.71 -8.97
CA MET A 105 -10.94 6.35 -8.54
C MET A 105 -9.93 5.75 -7.54
N PRO A 106 -10.41 4.90 -6.61
CA PRO A 106 -9.56 4.24 -5.61
C PRO A 106 -8.63 3.20 -6.26
N LYS A 107 -7.32 3.50 -6.28
CA LYS A 107 -6.28 2.61 -6.85
C LYS A 107 -5.52 1.79 -5.80
N HIS A 108 -5.86 1.93 -4.54
CA HIS A 108 -5.11 1.35 -3.42
C HIS A 108 -5.58 -0.07 -3.08
N SER A 109 -4.86 -0.68 -2.14
CA SER A 109 -5.04 -2.00 -1.53
C SER A 109 -4.86 -3.24 -2.40
N SER A 110 -5.23 -3.25 -3.69
CA SER A 110 -5.10 -4.46 -4.52
C SER A 110 -4.84 -4.18 -6.00
N HIS A 111 -4.15 -5.11 -6.68
CA HIS A 111 -4.00 -5.13 -8.14
C HIS A 111 -5.36 -5.15 -8.84
N TRP A 112 -6.36 -5.79 -8.20
CA TRP A 112 -7.74 -5.79 -8.66
C TRP A 112 -8.32 -4.37 -8.74
N ASN A 113 -8.20 -3.58 -7.67
CA ASN A 113 -8.78 -2.22 -7.63
C ASN A 113 -8.20 -1.31 -8.70
N VAL A 114 -6.91 -1.45 -9.01
CA VAL A 114 -6.25 -0.68 -10.06
C VAL A 114 -6.82 -1.00 -11.43
N LEU A 115 -6.89 -2.30 -11.77
CA LEU A 115 -7.40 -2.75 -13.06
C LEU A 115 -8.90 -2.46 -13.18
N SER A 116 -9.67 -2.75 -12.13
CA SER A 116 -11.10 -2.50 -12.08
C SER A 116 -11.42 -1.01 -12.22
N SER A 117 -10.66 -0.12 -11.58
CA SER A 117 -10.82 1.34 -11.77
C SER A 117 -10.56 1.78 -13.20
N SER A 118 -9.56 1.21 -13.88
CA SER A 118 -9.27 1.49 -15.29
C SER A 118 -10.39 1.00 -16.20
N VAL A 119 -10.88 -0.22 -16.00
CA VAL A 119 -12.00 -0.78 -16.80
C VAL A 119 -13.31 -0.04 -16.52
N HIS A 120 -13.58 0.33 -15.26
CA HIS A 120 -14.74 1.12 -14.88
C HIS A 120 -14.77 2.47 -15.61
N CYS A 121 -13.66 3.23 -15.58
CA CYS A 121 -13.58 4.50 -16.30
C CYS A 121 -13.64 4.33 -17.81
N THR A 122 -13.06 3.25 -18.34
CA THR A 122 -13.18 2.89 -19.77
C THR A 122 -14.66 2.74 -20.17
N CYS A 123 -15.44 2.05 -19.35
CA CYS A 123 -16.86 1.81 -19.59
C CYS A 123 -17.71 3.05 -19.40
N ARG A 124 -17.43 3.83 -18.35
CA ARG A 124 -18.21 5.01 -17.98
C ARG A 124 -18.05 6.16 -18.98
N GLU A 125 -16.83 6.44 -19.41
CA GLU A 125 -16.51 7.61 -20.24
C GLU A 125 -16.55 7.29 -21.75
N GLY A 126 -17.06 6.12 -22.15
CA GLY A 126 -17.29 5.80 -23.56
C GLY A 126 -16.00 5.53 -24.38
N MET A 127 -14.92 5.13 -23.72
CA MET A 127 -13.62 4.88 -24.37
C MET A 127 -13.69 3.76 -25.42
N ILE A 128 -14.58 2.79 -25.27
CA ILE A 128 -14.80 1.72 -26.25
C ILE A 128 -15.33 2.29 -27.57
N GLN A 129 -16.28 3.23 -27.50
CA GLN A 129 -16.88 3.89 -28.65
C GLN A 129 -15.86 4.81 -29.33
N LEU A 130 -15.05 5.53 -28.54
CA LEU A 130 -13.92 6.31 -29.04
C LEU A 130 -12.92 5.43 -29.80
N ALA A 131 -12.48 4.33 -29.20
CA ALA A 131 -11.50 3.43 -29.81
C ALA A 131 -12.05 2.77 -31.10
N LYS A 132 -13.35 2.49 -31.17
CA LYS A 132 -14.00 1.98 -32.38
C LYS A 132 -14.12 3.03 -33.48
N ARG A 133 -14.54 4.27 -33.15
CA ARG A 133 -14.75 5.32 -34.16
C ARG A 133 -13.44 5.84 -34.78
N THR A 134 -12.32 5.72 -34.06
CA THR A 134 -10.97 6.11 -34.51
C THR A 134 -10.16 4.92 -35.07
N ASP A 135 -10.79 3.75 -35.25
CA ASP A 135 -10.17 2.49 -35.66
C ASP A 135 -8.93 2.07 -34.84
N CYS A 136 -8.92 2.42 -33.55
CA CYS A 136 -7.82 2.13 -32.64
C CYS A 136 -7.90 0.76 -31.95
N CYS A 137 -8.99 -0.01 -32.13
CA CYS A 137 -9.15 -1.32 -31.49
C CYS A 137 -8.08 -2.36 -31.89
N LYS A 138 -7.51 -2.25 -33.09
CA LYS A 138 -6.44 -3.16 -33.55
C LYS A 138 -5.06 -2.72 -33.07
N SER A 139 -4.95 -1.48 -32.60
CA SER A 139 -3.70 -0.94 -32.08
C SER A 139 -3.44 -1.47 -30.68
N VAL A 140 -2.34 -2.24 -30.55
CA VAL A 140 -1.86 -2.76 -29.26
C VAL A 140 -1.50 -1.62 -28.30
N ALA A 141 -1.10 -0.46 -28.83
CA ALA A 141 -0.69 0.68 -28.01
C ALA A 141 -1.87 1.53 -27.50
N TYR A 142 -3.00 1.57 -28.23
CA TYR A 142 -4.08 2.54 -27.97
C TYR A 142 -5.36 1.86 -27.49
N GLY A 143 -5.94 0.97 -28.30
CA GLY A 143 -7.35 0.58 -28.14
C GLY A 143 -7.60 -0.90 -27.93
N ARG A 144 -6.62 -1.80 -28.11
CA ARG A 144 -6.89 -3.25 -28.03
C ARG A 144 -7.55 -3.67 -26.72
N VAL A 145 -6.93 -3.34 -25.59
CA VAL A 145 -7.46 -3.73 -24.28
C VAL A 145 -8.75 -2.98 -23.94
N VAL A 146 -8.88 -1.74 -24.40
CA VAL A 146 -10.10 -0.94 -24.26
C VAL A 146 -11.26 -1.61 -24.99
N CYS A 147 -11.07 -2.07 -26.23
CA CYS A 147 -12.13 -2.68 -27.02
C CYS A 147 -12.50 -4.11 -26.57
N GLU A 148 -11.58 -4.81 -25.90
CA GLU A 148 -11.82 -6.12 -25.27
C GLU A 148 -12.44 -6.00 -23.87
N ALA A 149 -12.60 -4.79 -23.33
CA ALA A 149 -13.19 -4.57 -22.01
C ALA A 149 -14.68 -4.91 -21.99
N THR A 150 -15.11 -5.60 -20.93
CA THR A 150 -16.53 -5.91 -20.69
C THR A 150 -17.11 -4.87 -19.73
N CYS A 151 -18.24 -4.27 -20.13
CA CYS A 151 -18.93 -3.23 -19.37
C CYS A 151 -20.23 -3.79 -18.79
N PRO A 152 -20.19 -4.42 -17.60
CA PRO A 152 -21.37 -4.94 -16.94
C PRO A 152 -22.35 -3.81 -16.60
N SER A 153 -23.65 -4.14 -16.63
CA SER A 153 -24.70 -3.22 -16.18
C SER A 153 -24.64 -3.03 -14.66
N GLU A 154 -25.18 -1.92 -14.15
CA GLU A 154 -25.27 -1.67 -12.70
C GLU A 154 -26.05 -2.78 -11.97
N LYS A 155 -27.05 -3.38 -12.63
CA LYS A 155 -27.80 -4.53 -12.11
C LYS A 155 -26.90 -5.77 -11.97
N THR A 156 -25.99 -5.98 -12.90
CA THR A 156 -25.01 -7.07 -12.83
C THR A 156 -24.02 -6.82 -11.69
N CYS A 157 -23.53 -5.58 -11.57
CA CYS A 157 -22.59 -5.20 -10.51
C CYS A 157 -23.18 -5.24 -9.09
N SER A 158 -24.49 -5.05 -8.96
CA SER A 158 -25.20 -5.18 -7.68
C SER A 158 -25.61 -6.61 -7.33
N SER A 159 -25.31 -7.60 -8.20
CA SER A 159 -25.57 -9.01 -7.89
C SER A 159 -24.66 -9.54 -6.78
N GLN A 160 -25.15 -10.51 -6.01
CA GLN A 160 -24.37 -11.16 -4.95
C GLN A 160 -23.10 -11.82 -5.50
N GLU A 161 -23.17 -12.38 -6.72
CA GLU A 161 -22.04 -13.01 -7.40
C GLU A 161 -20.95 -11.98 -7.69
N ALA A 162 -21.30 -10.84 -8.29
CA ALA A 162 -20.36 -9.75 -8.56
C ALA A 162 -19.71 -9.22 -7.28
N GLN A 163 -20.50 -8.97 -6.23
CA GLN A 163 -19.99 -8.50 -4.95
C GLN A 163 -19.03 -9.53 -4.32
N SER A 164 -19.38 -10.81 -4.35
CA SER A 164 -18.52 -11.88 -3.83
C SER A 164 -17.20 -11.97 -4.61
N CYS A 165 -17.25 -11.84 -5.93
CA CYS A 165 -16.06 -11.78 -6.78
C CYS A 165 -15.18 -10.56 -6.46
N ILE A 166 -15.76 -9.37 -6.34
CA ILE A 166 -15.04 -8.14 -6.03
C ILE A 166 -14.32 -8.27 -4.67
N PHE A 167 -15.03 -8.68 -3.62
CA PHE A 167 -14.42 -8.84 -2.30
C PHE A 167 -13.33 -9.92 -2.29
N LYS A 168 -13.59 -11.08 -2.91
CA LYS A 168 -12.61 -12.16 -3.00
C LYS A 168 -11.36 -11.73 -3.78
N CYS A 169 -11.51 -11.01 -4.88
CA CYS A 169 -10.39 -10.56 -5.69
C CYS A 169 -9.60 -9.42 -5.06
N GLN A 170 -10.27 -8.55 -4.29
CA GLN A 170 -9.56 -7.56 -3.47
C GLN A 170 -8.64 -8.22 -2.46
N ASP A 171 -9.08 -9.32 -1.84
CA ASP A 171 -8.29 -10.09 -0.89
C ASP A 171 -7.23 -10.99 -1.57
N LEU A 172 -7.53 -11.65 -2.68
CA LEU A 172 -6.53 -12.48 -3.36
C LEU A 172 -5.43 -11.67 -4.04
N CYS A 173 -5.76 -10.47 -4.50
CA CYS A 173 -4.89 -9.63 -5.31
C CYS A 173 -4.21 -8.50 -4.54
N HIS A 174 -3.82 -8.74 -3.28
CA HIS A 174 -3.06 -7.78 -2.47
C HIS A 174 -1.87 -7.21 -3.26
N ALA A 175 -1.76 -5.88 -3.31
CA ALA A 175 -0.70 -5.21 -4.06
C ALA A 175 0.64 -5.08 -3.27
N SER A 176 0.80 -5.86 -2.20
CA SER A 176 2.04 -5.92 -1.41
C SER A 176 3.23 -6.42 -2.23
N ASN A 177 2.97 -7.12 -3.34
CA ASN A 177 3.98 -7.52 -4.31
C ASN A 177 3.86 -6.72 -5.62
N PRO A 178 4.98 -6.42 -6.32
CA PRO A 178 4.97 -5.76 -7.63
C PRO A 178 4.16 -6.50 -8.69
N ALA A 179 4.15 -7.83 -8.61
CA ALA A 179 3.41 -8.68 -9.51
C ALA A 179 2.24 -9.35 -8.74
N PRO A 180 1.07 -9.52 -9.39
CA PRO A 180 0.01 -10.34 -8.82
C PRO A 180 0.47 -11.79 -8.65
N SER A 181 -0.04 -12.46 -7.62
CA SER A 181 0.19 -13.89 -7.44
C SER A 181 -0.42 -14.69 -8.60
N ALA A 182 0.10 -15.91 -8.84
CA ALA A 182 -0.49 -16.80 -9.85
C ALA A 182 -1.97 -17.08 -9.57
N GLU A 183 -2.34 -17.24 -8.29
CA GLU A 183 -3.73 -17.42 -7.88
C GLU A 183 -4.62 -16.21 -8.19
N CYS A 184 -4.14 -14.99 -7.94
CA CYS A 184 -4.83 -13.75 -8.32
C CYS A 184 -4.99 -13.65 -9.84
N LEU A 185 -3.96 -14.02 -10.61
CA LEU A 185 -4.05 -14.06 -12.07
C LEU A 185 -5.12 -15.06 -12.53
N ASP A 186 -5.11 -16.28 -12.03
CA ASP A 186 -6.03 -17.32 -12.49
C ASP A 186 -7.49 -17.07 -12.08
N GLN A 187 -7.71 -16.57 -10.86
CA GLN A 187 -9.06 -16.39 -10.32
C GLN A 187 -9.68 -15.02 -10.62
N CYS A 188 -8.87 -13.98 -10.87
CA CYS A 188 -9.36 -12.60 -10.94
C CYS A 188 -8.93 -11.85 -12.21
N LEU A 189 -7.65 -11.81 -12.53
CA LEU A 189 -7.13 -10.89 -13.56
C LEU A 189 -6.98 -11.52 -14.95
N GLY A 190 -6.90 -12.85 -15.04
CA GLY A 190 -6.64 -13.62 -16.25
C GLY A 190 -7.80 -13.54 -17.24
N THR A 191 -7.53 -13.70 -18.53
CA THR A 191 -8.53 -13.53 -19.60
C THR A 191 -9.76 -14.44 -19.45
N ASN A 192 -9.58 -15.60 -18.83
CA ASN A 192 -10.65 -16.58 -18.56
C ASN A 192 -11.00 -16.67 -17.07
N ALA A 193 -10.56 -15.71 -16.26
CA ALA A 193 -10.84 -15.70 -14.84
C ALA A 193 -12.36 -15.51 -14.61
N PRO A 194 -12.97 -16.27 -13.68
CA PRO A 194 -14.43 -16.22 -13.47
C PRO A 194 -14.92 -14.83 -13.04
N CYS A 195 -14.09 -14.06 -12.33
CA CYS A 195 -14.48 -12.73 -11.86
C CYS A 195 -14.24 -11.62 -12.90
N ARG A 196 -13.62 -11.92 -14.06
CA ARG A 196 -13.18 -10.90 -15.02
C ARG A 196 -14.31 -10.02 -15.55
N ASP A 197 -15.50 -10.58 -15.74
CA ASP A 197 -16.67 -9.85 -16.24
C ASP A 197 -17.13 -8.72 -15.30
N TYR A 198 -16.69 -8.76 -14.03
CA TYR A 198 -17.01 -7.75 -13.02
C TYR A 198 -15.94 -6.66 -12.88
N LEU A 199 -14.86 -6.67 -13.70
CA LEU A 199 -13.82 -5.63 -13.63
C LEU A 199 -14.37 -4.22 -13.88
N GLY A 200 -15.38 -4.06 -14.74
CA GLY A 200 -16.00 -2.75 -15.00
C GLY A 200 -16.90 -2.23 -13.87
N CYS A 201 -17.15 -3.03 -12.83
CA CYS A 201 -17.95 -2.61 -11.69
C CYS A 201 -17.20 -1.58 -10.84
N ARG A 202 -17.97 -0.71 -10.18
CA ARG A 202 -17.41 0.31 -9.29
C ARG A 202 -16.80 -0.35 -8.05
N THR A 203 -15.55 -0.03 -7.76
CA THR A 203 -14.87 -0.48 -6.55
C THR A 203 -15.41 0.27 -5.32
N PRO A 204 -15.56 -0.40 -4.17
CA PRO A 204 -15.92 0.27 -2.92
C PRO A 204 -14.82 1.27 -2.49
N PHE A 205 -15.24 2.42 -1.95
CA PHE A 205 -14.35 3.56 -1.62
C PHE A 205 -13.47 3.39 -0.39
N ALA A 206 -13.63 2.33 0.40
CA ALA A 206 -12.99 2.26 1.70
C ALA A 206 -11.53 1.81 1.58
N THR A 207 -10.59 2.71 1.87
CA THR A 207 -9.16 2.43 1.95
C THR A 207 -8.78 1.52 3.10
N GLY A 208 -9.66 1.33 4.08
CA GLY A 208 -9.38 0.51 5.27
C GLY A 208 -8.34 1.13 6.21
N TYR A 209 -7.62 2.18 5.78
CA TYR A 209 -6.60 2.89 6.55
C TYR A 209 -6.74 4.40 6.50
N VAL A 210 -6.12 5.03 7.48
CA VAL A 210 -6.08 6.48 7.72
C VAL A 210 -4.60 6.89 7.75
N CYS A 211 -4.30 8.10 7.28
CA CYS A 211 -2.98 8.70 7.35
C CYS A 211 -2.54 8.98 8.79
N ASP A 212 -1.24 9.18 9.00
CA ASP A 212 -0.66 9.41 10.32
C ASP A 212 -1.22 10.67 11.01
N ASP A 213 -1.76 11.61 10.23
CA ASP A 213 -2.43 12.83 10.69
C ASP A 213 -3.95 12.67 10.88
N GLY A 214 -4.48 11.46 10.74
CA GLY A 214 -5.91 11.17 10.91
C GLY A 214 -6.79 11.48 9.69
N ARG A 215 -6.24 11.99 8.58
CA ARG A 215 -6.96 12.21 7.32
C ARG A 215 -7.08 10.93 6.50
N TRP A 216 -8.09 10.86 5.63
CA TRP A 216 -8.14 9.80 4.62
C TRP A 216 -7.03 10.02 3.59
N PRO A 217 -6.42 8.94 3.08
CA PRO A 217 -5.48 9.07 1.98
C PRO A 217 -6.18 9.71 0.79
N ASP A 218 -5.39 10.36 -0.05
CA ASP A 218 -5.86 10.91 -1.30
C ASP A 218 -6.53 9.80 -2.13
N SER A 219 -7.78 10.04 -2.55
CA SER A 219 -8.62 9.02 -3.18
C SER A 219 -8.04 8.49 -4.48
N SER A 220 -7.22 9.32 -5.15
CA SER A 220 -6.57 8.96 -6.40
C SER A 220 -5.39 8.03 -6.20
N SER A 221 -4.45 8.44 -5.36
CA SER A 221 -3.18 7.76 -5.19
C SER A 221 -3.26 6.67 -4.12
N GLY A 222 -4.25 6.75 -3.23
CA GLY A 222 -4.22 6.05 -1.95
C GLY A 222 -3.09 6.51 -1.03
N CYS A 223 -2.36 7.57 -1.39
CA CYS A 223 -1.25 8.03 -0.60
C CYS A 223 -1.68 9.08 0.41
N CYS A 224 -0.96 9.13 1.51
CA CYS A 224 -0.96 10.22 2.45
C CYS A 224 -0.01 11.30 1.96
N VAL A 225 -0.50 12.55 1.97
CA VAL A 225 0.32 13.73 1.63
C VAL A 225 0.63 14.45 2.92
N ASP A 226 1.91 14.53 3.25
CA ASP A 226 2.37 15.38 4.34
C ASP A 226 2.28 16.85 3.90
N ASN A 227 1.40 17.63 4.52
CA ASN A 227 1.19 19.04 4.18
C ASN A 227 2.44 19.90 4.44
N THR A 228 3.37 19.45 5.28
CA THR A 228 4.55 20.23 5.65
C THR A 228 5.71 20.02 4.69
N THR A 229 5.89 18.78 4.21
CA THR A 229 7.01 18.42 3.33
C THR A 229 6.59 18.21 1.87
N GLU A 230 5.29 18.22 1.59
CA GLU A 230 4.69 17.77 0.31
C GLU A 230 5.11 16.34 -0.08
N GLN A 231 5.63 15.54 0.87
CA GLN A 231 5.99 14.16 0.61
C GLN A 231 4.75 13.29 0.56
N VAL A 232 4.76 12.37 -0.40
CA VAL A 232 3.67 11.44 -0.67
C VAL A 232 4.12 10.04 -0.24
N GLY A 233 3.35 9.38 0.63
CA GLY A 233 3.72 8.08 1.18
C GLY A 233 2.56 7.30 1.78
N CYS A 234 2.80 6.05 2.17
CA CYS A 234 1.87 5.30 3.04
C CYS A 234 1.97 5.82 4.48
N PRO A 235 0.92 5.62 5.31
CA PRO A 235 1.04 5.80 6.76
C PRO A 235 2.23 5.01 7.30
N ASN A 236 2.95 5.59 8.26
CA ASN A 236 4.11 4.94 8.88
C ASN A 236 3.74 3.68 9.68
N LEU A 237 2.47 3.59 10.08
CA LEU A 237 1.95 2.52 10.93
C LEU A 237 1.53 1.27 10.16
N CYS A 238 1.54 1.31 8.84
CA CYS A 238 1.30 0.12 8.03
C CYS A 238 2.56 -0.77 8.04
N GLU A 239 2.41 -2.06 8.35
CA GLU A 239 3.55 -2.98 8.36
C GLU A 239 4.15 -3.12 6.96
N THR A 240 3.30 -3.14 5.94
CA THR A 240 3.72 -3.18 4.54
C THR A 240 3.36 -1.87 3.85
N ARG A 241 4.37 -1.24 3.26
CA ARG A 241 4.22 0.02 2.52
C ARG A 241 5.05 0.01 1.25
N PHE A 242 4.38 0.27 0.13
CA PHE A 242 5.03 0.43 -1.16
C PHE A 242 4.51 1.71 -1.83
N LEU A 243 5.46 2.60 -2.17
CA LEU A 243 5.20 3.78 -2.97
C LEU A 243 5.59 3.50 -4.42
N TRP A 244 4.59 3.36 -5.28
CA TRP A 244 4.76 3.20 -6.70
C TRP A 244 4.84 4.57 -7.36
N ARG A 245 5.86 4.76 -8.20
CA ARG A 245 5.97 5.89 -9.12
C ARG A 245 5.54 5.45 -10.51
N LEU A 246 4.31 5.80 -10.88
CA LEU A 246 3.72 5.40 -12.15
C LEU A 246 4.21 6.26 -13.33
N ASP A 247 4.98 7.32 -13.07
CA ASP A 247 5.53 8.22 -14.07
C ASP A 247 6.84 7.73 -14.73
N ARG A 248 7.53 6.74 -14.14
CA ARG A 248 8.87 6.31 -14.59
C ARG A 248 8.81 5.28 -15.71
N ARG A 249 9.25 5.61 -16.93
CA ARG A 249 9.28 4.71 -18.12
C ARG A 249 9.76 3.27 -17.87
N GLN A 250 10.66 3.04 -16.91
CA GLN A 250 11.13 1.73 -16.49
C GLN A 250 10.36 1.28 -15.25
N GLY A 251 9.56 0.21 -15.37
CA GLY A 251 8.80 -0.38 -14.26
C GLY A 251 7.32 0.00 -14.19
N ILE A 252 6.82 0.81 -15.11
CA ILE A 252 5.37 1.08 -15.18
C ILE A 252 4.65 -0.18 -15.65
N PRO A 253 3.55 -0.60 -15.00
CA PRO A 253 2.59 -1.45 -15.69
C PRO A 253 2.18 -0.78 -17.01
N TRP A 254 2.06 -1.58 -18.07
CA TRP A 254 1.92 -1.09 -19.45
C TRP A 254 0.82 -0.04 -19.64
N TRP A 255 -0.24 -0.07 -18.82
CA TRP A 255 -1.38 0.85 -18.85
C TRP A 255 -1.10 2.26 -18.30
N ALA A 256 -0.07 2.50 -17.48
CA ALA A 256 0.26 3.84 -16.97
C ALA A 256 1.25 4.62 -17.86
N ARG A 257 1.67 4.04 -19.00
CA ARG A 257 2.60 4.68 -19.95
C ARG A 257 2.01 5.88 -20.71
N TRP A 258 0.70 6.11 -20.59
CA TRP A 258 -0.04 7.09 -21.40
C TRP A 258 -0.13 8.48 -20.77
N ASN A 259 0.29 8.67 -19.52
CA ASN A 259 0.19 9.98 -18.90
C ASN A 259 1.36 10.89 -19.38
N ASP A 260 1.06 11.81 -20.29
CA ASP A 260 1.93 12.92 -20.71
C ASP A 260 1.84 14.13 -19.77
N GLY A 261 0.93 14.09 -18.80
CA GLY A 261 0.74 15.12 -17.80
C GLY A 261 2.02 15.40 -17.03
N SER A 262 2.40 16.68 -16.97
CA SER A 262 3.50 17.18 -16.16
C SER A 262 3.16 17.03 -14.67
N GLY A 263 3.44 15.87 -14.10
CA GLY A 263 3.21 15.61 -12.68
C GLY A 263 3.63 14.19 -12.29
N VAL A 264 4.21 14.04 -11.10
CA VAL A 264 4.56 12.71 -10.59
C VAL A 264 3.29 12.01 -10.14
N VAL A 265 2.96 10.88 -10.76
CA VAL A 265 1.82 10.05 -10.36
C VAL A 265 2.30 9.01 -9.37
N TYR A 266 1.81 9.12 -8.14
CA TYR A 266 2.06 8.15 -7.08
C TYR A 266 0.88 7.21 -6.92
N GLN A 267 1.19 5.97 -6.53
CA GLN A 267 0.21 5.04 -6.01
C GLN A 267 0.79 4.39 -4.75
N CYS A 268 0.05 4.40 -3.67
CA CYS A 268 0.45 3.77 -2.42
C CYS A 268 -0.27 2.44 -2.27
N THR A 269 0.49 1.40 -2.00
CA THR A 269 -0.06 0.16 -1.47
C THR A 269 0.37 0.00 -0.04
N CYS A 270 -0.60 0.07 0.85
CA CYS A 270 -0.40 -0.06 2.27
C CYS A 270 -1.22 -1.27 2.74
N GLY A 271 -0.57 -2.21 3.40
CA GLY A 271 -1.18 -3.41 3.97
C GLY A 271 -0.94 -3.46 5.47
N ASP A 272 -1.80 -4.21 6.16
CA ASP A 272 -1.74 -4.41 7.61
C ASP A 272 -1.71 -3.08 8.39
N CYS A 273 -2.40 -2.08 7.83
CA CYS A 273 -2.53 -0.80 8.48
C CYS A 273 -3.53 -0.92 9.66
N PRO A 274 -3.23 -0.30 10.80
CA PRO A 274 -4.15 -0.27 11.92
C PRO A 274 -5.51 0.33 11.50
N ALA A 275 -6.56 -0.49 11.50
CA ALA A 275 -7.93 0.01 11.38
C ALA A 275 -8.22 0.94 12.57
N ARG A 276 -9.03 2.00 12.41
CA ARG A 276 -9.33 3.07 13.40
C ARG A 276 -10.08 2.61 14.67
N THR A 277 -9.73 1.46 15.22
CA THR A 277 -10.25 0.90 16.47
C THR A 277 -9.45 1.45 17.63
N ASN A 278 -10.04 1.55 18.83
CA ASN A 278 -9.29 1.99 20.02
C ASN A 278 -8.06 1.09 20.30
N LYS A 279 -8.08 -0.15 19.81
CA LYS A 279 -6.94 -1.08 19.86
C LYS A 279 -5.77 -0.58 19.02
N SER A 280 -6.02 -0.09 17.82
CA SER A 280 -4.94 0.43 16.98
C SER A 280 -4.33 1.70 17.54
N ILE A 281 -5.13 2.62 18.10
CA ILE A 281 -4.59 3.82 18.74
C ILE A 281 -3.63 3.44 19.89
N ALA A 282 -3.94 2.36 20.62
CA ALA A 282 -3.04 1.81 21.63
C ALA A 282 -1.78 1.17 21.02
N GLU A 283 -1.90 0.39 19.95
CA GLU A 283 -0.74 -0.20 19.22
C GLU A 283 0.17 0.88 18.63
N VAL A 284 -0.41 1.95 18.07
CA VAL A 284 0.32 3.13 17.58
C VAL A 284 1.07 3.79 18.72
N LYS A 285 0.41 4.03 19.85
CA LYS A 285 1.04 4.64 21.02
C LYS A 285 2.19 3.77 21.53
N GLN A 286 1.99 2.46 21.59
CA GLN A 286 3.04 1.51 21.97
C GLN A 286 4.22 1.55 20.99
N THR A 287 3.96 1.53 19.68
CA THR A 287 5.00 1.60 18.64
C THR A 287 5.81 2.90 18.72
N VAL A 288 5.14 4.02 19.02
CA VAL A 288 5.80 5.31 19.22
C VAL A 288 6.66 5.28 20.49
N GLU A 289 6.15 4.72 21.60
CA GLU A 289 6.91 4.56 22.84
C GLU A 289 8.15 3.64 22.65
N GLU A 290 8.01 2.53 21.93
CA GLU A 290 9.10 1.62 21.57
C GLU A 290 10.14 2.31 20.65
N SER A 291 9.68 3.01 19.61
CA SER A 291 10.56 3.77 18.70
C SER A 291 11.34 4.88 19.41
N ILE A 292 10.73 5.58 20.37
CA ILE A 292 11.42 6.58 21.20
C ILE A 292 12.54 5.92 22.00
N TRP A 293 12.30 4.72 22.53
CA TRP A 293 13.28 3.97 23.31
C TRP A 293 14.45 3.50 22.44
N ASP A 294 14.18 2.87 21.30
CA ASP A 294 15.21 2.35 20.38
C ASP A 294 16.09 3.45 19.80
N ASN A 295 15.48 4.56 19.35
CA ASN A 295 16.23 5.75 18.91
C ASN A 295 17.06 6.34 20.06
N GLY A 296 16.54 6.29 21.29
CA GLY A 296 17.28 6.67 22.49
C GLY A 296 18.53 5.82 22.69
N GLN A 297 18.44 4.51 22.55
CA GLN A 297 19.61 3.62 22.69
C GLN A 297 20.68 3.92 21.64
N VAL A 298 20.28 4.14 20.38
CA VAL A 298 21.22 4.54 19.31
C VAL A 298 21.92 5.86 19.65
N MET A 299 21.17 6.86 20.12
CA MET A 299 21.74 8.16 20.53
C MET A 299 22.71 8.01 21.71
N LEU A 300 22.37 7.19 22.71
CA LEU A 300 23.26 6.92 23.86
C LEU A 300 24.59 6.32 23.43
N VAL A 301 24.55 5.29 22.59
CA VAL A 301 25.75 4.59 22.11
C VAL A 301 26.62 5.52 21.26
N ASP A 302 26.00 6.36 20.42
CA ASP A 302 26.72 7.34 19.61
C ASP A 302 27.41 8.40 20.48
N ILE A 303 26.72 8.97 21.47
CA ILE A 303 27.33 9.94 22.40
C ILE A 303 28.45 9.27 23.20
N ALA A 304 28.23 8.07 23.75
CA ALA A 304 29.26 7.35 24.50
C ALA A 304 30.53 7.13 23.67
N ARG A 305 30.38 6.76 22.39
CA ARG A 305 31.50 6.59 21.47
C ARG A 305 32.23 7.90 21.19
N ARG A 306 31.50 8.99 20.95
CA ARG A 306 32.09 10.32 20.66
C ARG A 306 32.88 10.89 21.84
N GLU A 307 32.39 10.64 23.05
CA GLU A 307 33.02 11.09 24.30
C GLU A 307 34.10 10.10 24.80
N GLY A 308 34.40 9.04 24.05
CA GLY A 308 35.53 8.15 24.32
C GLY A 308 35.27 7.08 25.40
N LEU A 309 34.01 6.80 25.73
CA LEU A 309 33.63 5.70 26.62
C LEU A 309 33.85 4.34 25.91
N LYS A 310 34.72 3.51 26.49
CA LYS A 310 35.08 2.15 26.07
C LYS A 310 34.05 1.08 26.47
N LEU A 311 33.37 1.24 27.61
CA LEU A 311 32.39 0.29 28.16
C LEU A 311 30.95 0.64 27.74
N GLY A 312 30.76 1.75 27.02
CA GLY A 312 29.48 2.20 26.51
C GLY A 312 28.79 3.23 27.43
N PRO A 313 27.47 3.40 27.32
CA PRO A 313 26.74 4.42 28.08
C PRO A 313 26.74 4.14 29.59
N ASN A 314 27.19 5.10 30.39
CA ASN A 314 27.18 4.99 31.86
C ASN A 314 25.76 5.11 32.45
N GLY A 315 25.60 4.76 33.73
CA GLY A 315 24.28 4.76 34.39
C GLY A 315 23.61 6.13 34.43
N ARG A 316 24.38 7.22 34.54
CA ARG A 316 23.83 8.58 34.53
C ARG A 316 23.29 8.97 33.16
N MET A 317 23.97 8.58 32.08
CA MET A 317 23.49 8.76 30.72
C MET A 317 22.15 8.02 30.52
N GLN A 318 22.03 6.79 31.01
CA GLN A 318 20.79 6.00 30.91
C GLN A 318 19.62 6.67 31.67
N GLU A 319 19.87 7.21 32.87
CA GLU A 319 18.87 7.95 33.64
C GLU A 319 18.39 9.20 32.90
N LEU A 320 19.31 9.98 32.34
CA LEU A 320 18.97 11.16 31.54
C LEU A 320 18.20 10.81 30.26
N MET A 321 18.52 9.67 29.64
CA MET A 321 17.76 9.17 28.50
C MET A 321 16.33 8.77 28.89
N ALA A 322 16.14 8.12 30.04
CA ALA A 322 14.81 7.83 30.56
C ALA A 322 14.00 9.12 30.81
N GLN A 323 14.63 10.15 31.37
CA GLN A 323 14.01 11.47 31.55
C GLN A 323 13.67 12.15 30.23
N ARG A 324 14.53 12.04 29.21
CA ARG A 324 14.26 12.50 27.84
C ARG A 324 13.04 11.80 27.25
N ASN A 325 12.96 10.47 27.36
CA ASN A 325 11.85 9.69 26.81
C ASN A 325 10.52 10.06 27.49
N LEU A 326 10.53 10.28 28.80
CA LEU A 326 9.36 10.80 29.53
C LEU A 326 8.93 12.18 29.03
N ALA A 327 9.89 13.09 28.83
CA ALA A 327 9.61 14.43 28.33
C ALA A 327 9.04 14.42 26.89
N VAL A 328 9.60 13.61 25.99
CA VAL A 328 9.07 13.44 24.62
C VAL A 328 7.66 12.86 24.65
N THR A 329 7.42 11.84 25.49
CA THR A 329 6.09 11.23 25.66
C THR A 329 5.08 12.24 26.18
N GLU A 330 5.47 13.16 27.07
CA GLU A 330 4.59 14.19 27.59
C GLU A 330 4.24 15.24 26.52
N VAL A 331 5.19 15.62 25.68
CA VAL A 331 4.91 16.48 24.51
C VAL A 331 3.90 15.80 23.58
N LEU A 332 4.09 14.52 23.26
CA LEU A 332 3.17 13.75 22.42
C LEU A 332 1.77 13.57 23.03
N LYS A 333 1.65 13.54 24.36
CA LYS A 333 0.34 13.51 25.04
C LYS A 333 -0.36 14.86 25.01
N THR A 334 0.42 15.95 25.11
CA THR A 334 -0.11 17.32 25.21
C THR A 334 -0.59 17.83 23.86
N TYR A 335 0.14 17.50 22.79
CA TYR A 335 -0.18 17.94 21.43
C TYR A 335 -0.94 16.82 20.70
N THR A 336 -2.20 17.08 20.35
CA THR A 336 -2.96 16.23 19.43
C THR A 336 -2.38 16.32 18.01
N SER A 337 -2.74 15.36 17.15
CA SER A 337 -2.29 15.26 15.74
C SER A 337 -2.39 16.57 14.95
N ASP A 338 -3.31 17.45 15.33
CA ASP A 338 -3.60 18.70 14.64
C ASP A 338 -2.47 19.75 14.78
N ASN A 339 -1.61 19.64 15.79
CA ASN A 339 -0.50 20.56 16.07
C ASN A 339 0.89 19.91 15.85
N SER A 340 1.02 19.09 14.80
CA SER A 340 2.23 18.31 14.55
C SER A 340 3.52 19.15 14.46
N ALA A 341 3.47 20.33 13.85
CA ALA A 341 4.64 21.21 13.71
C ALA A 341 5.14 21.77 15.05
N GLU A 342 4.22 22.15 15.95
CA GLU A 342 4.58 22.66 17.28
C GLU A 342 5.10 21.51 18.16
N ALA A 343 4.44 20.34 18.09
CA ALA A 343 4.91 19.13 18.77
C ALA A 343 6.33 18.77 18.34
N GLN A 344 6.62 18.80 17.03
CA GLN A 344 7.96 18.51 16.50
C GLN A 344 9.01 19.51 17.00
N SER A 345 8.70 20.81 16.97
CA SER A 345 9.60 21.85 17.52
C SER A 345 9.90 21.64 19.00
N MET A 346 8.90 21.25 19.79
CA MET A 346 9.06 20.94 21.21
C MET A 346 9.88 19.67 21.44
N ILE A 347 9.65 18.62 20.65
CA ILE A 347 10.45 17.38 20.68
C ILE A 347 11.92 17.70 20.35
N ASP A 348 12.18 18.54 19.34
CA ASP A 348 13.54 18.94 18.97
C ASP A 348 14.23 19.74 20.09
N SER A 349 13.49 20.62 20.77
CA SER A 349 13.97 21.33 21.95
C SER A 349 14.33 20.38 23.10
N VAL A 350 13.48 19.39 23.38
CA VAL A 350 13.74 18.33 24.36
C VAL A 350 14.99 17.53 23.98
N ASN A 351 15.09 17.09 22.72
CA ASN A 351 16.23 16.34 22.21
C ASN A 351 17.53 17.13 22.36
N LYS A 352 17.54 18.41 21.97
CA LYS A 352 18.71 19.28 22.09
C LYS A 352 19.14 19.48 23.54
N LYS A 353 18.19 19.72 24.45
CA LYS A 353 18.46 19.87 25.89
C LYS A 353 19.13 18.62 26.46
N TYR A 354 18.54 17.45 26.22
CA TYR A 354 19.05 16.21 26.80
C TYR A 354 20.33 15.71 26.12
N ALA A 355 20.54 15.99 24.82
CA ALA A 355 21.81 15.68 24.17
C ALA A 355 23.00 16.37 24.87
N VAL A 356 22.85 17.64 25.27
CA VAL A 356 23.88 18.38 26.03
C VAL A 356 24.11 17.75 27.40
N LEU A 357 23.04 17.47 28.15
CA LEU A 357 23.14 16.89 29.50
C LEU A 357 23.76 15.48 29.48
N ILE A 358 23.45 14.67 28.46
CA ILE A 358 23.98 13.32 28.30
C ILE A 358 25.47 13.36 27.93
N ALA A 359 25.89 14.27 27.04
CA ALA A 359 27.31 14.47 26.72
C ALA A 359 28.11 14.98 27.93
N GLU A 360 27.54 15.88 28.73
CA GLU A 360 28.14 16.34 29.99
C GLU A 360 28.29 15.19 31.00
N ALA A 361 27.27 14.32 31.10
CA ALA A 361 27.34 13.12 31.94
C ALA A 361 28.39 12.11 31.44
N ALA A 362 28.59 11.97 30.13
CA ALA A 362 29.65 11.13 29.59
C ALA A 362 31.04 11.65 29.99
N ASN A 363 31.24 12.97 29.93
CA ASN A 363 32.49 13.62 30.34
C ASN A 363 32.76 13.55 31.85
N THR A 364 31.71 13.68 32.67
CA THR A 364 31.84 13.75 34.14
C THR A 364 32.03 12.39 34.79
N TYR A 365 31.49 11.31 34.19
CA TYR A 365 31.53 9.96 34.73
C TYR A 365 32.26 9.01 33.76
N PRO A 366 33.60 9.03 33.75
CA PRO A 366 34.41 8.18 32.88
C PRO A 366 34.28 6.67 33.23
N ASP A 367 34.66 5.83 32.27
CA ASP A 367 34.58 4.37 32.33
C ASP A 367 35.57 3.68 33.26
N ASP A 368 36.38 4.44 33.99
CA ASP A 368 37.46 3.89 34.79
C ASP A 368 36.96 3.05 35.97
N GLY A 369 35.64 3.03 36.26
CA GLY A 369 35.07 2.31 37.38
C GLY A 369 35.64 2.77 38.74
N SER A 370 36.48 3.80 38.72
CA SER A 370 37.21 4.35 39.85
C SER A 370 36.65 5.70 40.31
N GLY A 371 35.57 6.15 39.68
CA GLY A 371 34.70 7.20 40.19
C GLY A 371 34.08 6.80 41.54
N ASN A 372 34.89 6.94 42.58
CA ASN A 372 34.56 7.12 43.99
C ASN A 372 33.09 6.82 44.34
N ARG A 373 32.75 5.52 44.41
CA ARG A 373 31.43 5.05 44.86
C ARG A 373 31.15 5.40 46.33
N ASP A 374 32.11 6.02 47.01
CA ASP A 374 32.09 6.18 48.46
C ASP A 374 31.49 7.49 48.97
N ASN A 375 31.11 8.48 48.13
CA ASN A 375 30.56 9.74 48.64
C ASN A 375 29.30 10.30 47.97
N TRP A 376 28.71 9.65 46.95
CA TRP A 376 27.34 10.00 46.56
C TRP A 376 26.35 9.25 47.46
N SER A 377 26.19 9.72 48.68
CA SER A 377 24.93 9.50 49.41
C SER A 377 23.90 10.45 48.81
N PRO A 378 22.91 9.97 48.04
CA PRO A 378 21.76 10.82 47.75
C PRO A 378 21.13 11.14 49.09
N ASP A 379 21.00 12.43 49.41
CA ASP A 379 20.54 12.96 50.68
C ASP A 379 19.58 12.01 51.42
N GLY A 380 19.97 11.70 52.65
CA GLY A 380 19.39 10.68 53.53
C GLY A 380 17.94 10.91 53.98
N GLU A 381 17.14 11.69 53.26
CA GLU A 381 15.72 11.85 53.53
C GLU A 381 14.84 10.82 52.81
N LYS A 382 15.20 10.35 51.60
CA LYS A 382 14.32 9.40 50.87
C LYS A 382 14.39 7.96 51.39
N LYS A 383 15.45 7.57 52.10
CA LYS A 383 15.55 6.21 52.68
C LYS A 383 14.51 5.98 53.78
N LYS A 384 14.16 6.99 54.58
CA LYS A 384 13.11 6.86 55.61
C LYS A 384 11.75 6.65 54.98
N THR A 385 11.41 7.42 53.94
CA THR A 385 10.12 7.26 53.24
C THR A 385 10.04 5.93 52.52
N PHE A 386 11.12 5.49 51.85
CA PHE A 386 11.12 4.20 51.15
C PHE A 386 11.06 2.99 52.11
N MET A 387 11.76 3.03 53.25
CA MET A 387 11.60 2.01 54.30
C MET A 387 10.18 2.00 54.87
N MET A 388 9.59 3.17 55.08
CA MET A 388 8.21 3.29 55.58
C MET A 388 7.21 2.70 54.58
N PHE A 389 7.37 2.94 53.28
CA PHE A 389 6.54 2.32 52.23
C PHE A 389 6.68 0.79 52.21
N ILE A 390 7.89 0.25 52.33
CA ILE A 390 8.10 -1.20 52.41
C ILE A 390 7.40 -1.79 53.63
N VAL A 391 7.52 -1.16 54.80
CA VAL A 391 6.84 -1.61 56.02
C VAL A 391 5.31 -1.59 55.86
N VAL A 392 4.74 -0.55 55.24
CA VAL A 392 3.30 -0.48 54.98
C VAL A 392 2.84 -1.59 54.05
N ILE A 393 3.58 -1.88 52.96
CA ILE A 393 3.24 -2.96 52.03
C ILE A 393 3.28 -4.32 52.73
N VAL A 394 4.29 -4.58 53.57
CA VAL A 394 4.40 -5.83 54.34
C VAL A 394 3.25 -5.98 55.34
N VAL A 395 2.87 -4.90 56.04
CA VAL A 395 1.73 -4.94 56.98
C VAL A 395 0.40 -5.16 56.26
N CYS A 396 0.17 -4.47 55.13
CA CYS A 396 -1.05 -4.64 54.34
C CYS A 396 -1.17 -6.05 53.74
N THR A 397 -0.07 -6.62 53.23
CA THR A 397 -0.06 -7.99 52.70
C THR A 397 -0.35 -9.03 53.78
N ILE A 398 0.23 -8.88 54.98
CA ILE A 398 -0.08 -9.74 56.13
C ILE A 398 -1.57 -9.63 56.53
N ALA A 399 -2.14 -8.41 56.55
CA ALA A 399 -3.55 -8.20 56.89
C ALA A 399 -4.50 -8.86 55.87
N VAL A 400 -4.20 -8.74 54.57
CA VAL A 400 -4.98 -9.40 53.50
C VAL A 400 -4.88 -10.92 53.61
N LEU A 401 -3.68 -11.47 53.88
CA LEU A 401 -3.50 -12.91 54.06
C LEU A 401 -4.27 -13.44 55.29
N MET A 402 -4.30 -12.68 56.39
CA MET A 402 -5.11 -13.00 57.57
C MET A 402 -6.62 -12.93 57.29
N ALA A 403 -7.07 -11.95 56.49
CA ALA A 403 -8.47 -11.85 56.07
C ALA A 403 -8.91 -13.01 55.16
N ILE A 404 -8.05 -13.43 54.23
CA ILE A 404 -8.30 -14.60 53.37
C ILE A 404 -8.30 -15.87 54.22
N GLY A 405 -7.33 -16.03 55.12
CA GLY A 405 -7.25 -17.19 56.01
C GLY A 405 -8.48 -17.32 56.92
N THR A 406 -8.98 -16.22 57.48
CA THR A 406 -10.21 -16.20 58.28
C THR A 406 -11.46 -16.46 57.45
N ALA A 407 -11.55 -15.92 56.22
CA ALA A 407 -12.67 -16.21 55.31
C ALA A 407 -12.72 -17.69 54.91
N VAL A 408 -11.56 -18.28 54.58
CA VAL A 408 -11.43 -19.72 54.24
C VAL A 408 -11.77 -20.59 55.45
N PHE A 409 -11.29 -20.24 56.64
CA PHE A 409 -11.61 -20.98 57.87
C PHE A 409 -13.11 -20.92 58.20
N CYS A 410 -13.75 -19.76 58.04
CA CYS A 410 -15.19 -19.60 58.19
C CYS A 410 -15.99 -20.42 57.17
N PHE A 411 -15.53 -20.50 55.91
CA PHE A 411 -16.16 -21.31 54.87
C PHE A 411 -16.04 -22.81 55.14
N ILE A 412 -14.84 -23.27 55.54
CA ILE A 412 -14.61 -24.68 55.88
C ILE A 412 -15.43 -25.09 57.11
N ARG A 413 -15.54 -24.21 58.12
CA ARG A 413 -16.32 -24.50 59.33
C ARG A 413 -17.85 -24.45 59.10
N ARG A 414 -18.33 -23.72 58.09
CA ARG A 414 -19.76 -23.68 57.72
C ARG A 414 -20.19 -24.84 56.81
N GLY A 415 -19.26 -25.56 56.18
CA GLY A 415 -19.54 -26.61 55.18
C GLY A 415 -19.81 -28.00 55.77
N ARG A 416 -20.88 -28.16 56.56
CA ARG A 416 -21.49 -29.48 56.84
C ARG A 416 -23.02 -29.45 56.80
N SER A 417 -23.62 -28.53 56.05
CA SER A 417 -25.04 -28.62 55.67
C SER A 417 -25.13 -29.21 54.26
N GLN A 418 -25.59 -30.45 54.18
CA GLN A 418 -25.89 -31.16 52.93
C GLN A 418 -26.87 -30.32 52.09
N THR A 419 -26.44 -29.85 50.93
CA THR A 419 -27.37 -29.34 49.90
C THR A 419 -27.74 -30.51 48.98
N PRO A 420 -29.03 -30.85 48.85
CA PRO A 420 -29.47 -31.92 47.96
C PRO A 420 -29.26 -31.50 46.51
N ILE A 421 -28.62 -32.37 45.73
CA ILE A 421 -28.46 -32.23 44.28
C ILE A 421 -29.86 -32.40 43.66
N GLY A 422 -30.47 -31.29 43.26
CA GLY A 422 -31.70 -31.29 42.47
C GLY A 422 -31.40 -31.83 41.08
N GLY A 423 -31.99 -32.97 40.73
CA GLY A 423 -31.94 -33.54 39.39
C GLY A 423 -32.60 -32.63 38.37
N PHE A 424 -31.95 -32.44 37.23
CA PHE A 424 -32.54 -31.78 36.08
C PHE A 424 -33.59 -32.70 35.45
N VAL A 425 -34.85 -32.46 35.80
CA VAL A 425 -36.02 -32.92 35.06
C VAL A 425 -36.45 -31.77 34.16
N GLY A 426 -36.40 -31.95 32.84
CA GLY A 426 -36.81 -30.91 31.90
C GLY A 426 -36.39 -31.17 30.47
N SER A 427 -36.90 -32.26 29.90
CA SER A 427 -37.03 -32.47 28.46
C SER A 427 -37.69 -31.27 27.79
N ASN A 428 -36.97 -30.60 26.88
CA ASN A 428 -37.48 -29.92 25.68
C ASN A 428 -36.28 -29.39 24.87
N GLU A 429 -35.61 -30.31 24.16
CA GLU A 429 -34.76 -29.97 23.02
C GLU A 429 -35.66 -29.46 21.89
N ASN A 430 -35.52 -28.19 21.54
CA ASN A 430 -35.71 -27.66 20.18
C ASN A 430 -35.23 -26.20 20.16
N VAL A 431 -33.95 -26.00 19.88
CA VAL A 431 -33.39 -24.70 19.53
C VAL A 431 -33.38 -24.62 18.00
N VAL A 432 -34.38 -23.94 17.43
CA VAL A 432 -34.46 -23.66 15.99
C VAL A 432 -33.68 -22.37 15.72
N ILE A 433 -32.54 -22.48 15.03
CA ILE A 433 -31.80 -21.32 14.49
C ILE A 433 -31.94 -21.34 12.97
N GLY A 434 -32.70 -20.38 12.44
CA GLY A 434 -32.77 -20.09 11.01
C GLY A 434 -34.19 -19.78 10.54
N SER A 435 -34.47 -18.52 10.24
CA SER A 435 -35.65 -18.13 9.45
C SER A 435 -35.42 -18.53 7.99
N PRO A 436 -36.33 -19.27 7.34
CA PRO A 436 -36.17 -19.60 5.93
C PRO A 436 -36.36 -18.36 5.05
N VAL A 437 -35.49 -18.21 4.04
CA VAL A 437 -35.60 -17.19 2.99
C VAL A 437 -36.67 -17.64 1.99
N PRO A 438 -37.68 -16.82 1.65
CA PRO A 438 -38.67 -17.19 0.65
C PRO A 438 -38.07 -17.19 -0.75
N VAL A 439 -38.07 -18.35 -1.40
CA VAL A 439 -37.75 -18.49 -2.82
C VAL A 439 -38.95 -18.01 -3.62
N GLN A 440 -38.88 -16.82 -4.22
CA GLN A 440 -39.85 -16.38 -5.22
C GLN A 440 -39.45 -16.92 -6.59
N GLY A 441 -40.23 -17.87 -7.12
CA GLY A 441 -40.13 -18.28 -8.51
C GLY A 441 -40.99 -19.49 -8.89
N GLY A 442 -42.23 -19.23 -9.33
CA GLY A 442 -42.83 -19.89 -10.50
C GLY A 442 -43.34 -21.34 -10.41
N SER A 443 -44.67 -21.45 -10.39
CA SER A 443 -45.50 -22.49 -11.02
C SER A 443 -45.46 -23.95 -10.55
N GLN A 444 -46.54 -24.29 -9.82
CA GLN A 444 -47.35 -25.52 -9.88
C GLN A 444 -46.65 -26.89 -9.74
N GLY A 445 -46.82 -27.50 -8.56
CA GLY A 445 -46.82 -28.96 -8.43
C GLY A 445 -46.47 -29.44 -7.03
N LYS A 446 -47.47 -29.95 -6.29
CA LYS A 446 -47.42 -30.87 -5.14
C LYS A 446 -46.24 -30.77 -4.14
N ASN A 447 -46.60 -30.39 -2.91
CA ASN A 447 -45.77 -30.37 -1.72
C ASN A 447 -45.13 -31.73 -1.40
N ASP A 448 -43.80 -31.79 -1.42
CA ASP A 448 -42.99 -32.70 -0.59
C ASP A 448 -41.96 -31.84 0.16
N VAL A 449 -42.14 -31.73 1.48
CA VAL A 449 -41.17 -31.11 2.39
C VAL A 449 -40.18 -32.19 2.77
N TYR A 450 -38.94 -32.08 2.29
CA TYR A 450 -37.85 -32.93 2.76
C TYR A 450 -37.33 -32.35 4.08
N ASP A 451 -37.70 -32.99 5.20
CA ASP A 451 -37.09 -32.75 6.49
C ASP A 451 -35.62 -33.20 6.45
N GLY A 452 -34.71 -32.25 6.67
CA GLY A 452 -33.27 -32.51 6.77
C GLY A 452 -32.94 -33.35 8.00
N ALA A 453 -32.01 -34.30 7.84
CA ALA A 453 -31.59 -35.21 8.91
C ALA A 453 -31.00 -34.44 10.12
N PRO A 454 -31.35 -34.84 11.37
CA PRO A 454 -30.83 -34.18 12.56
C PRO A 454 -29.34 -34.45 12.75
N ILE A 455 -28.53 -33.38 12.76
CA ILE A 455 -27.11 -33.45 13.11
C ILE A 455 -26.99 -33.35 14.64
N ARG A 456 -26.62 -34.45 15.30
CA ARG A 456 -26.25 -34.46 16.73
C ARG A 456 -24.83 -33.91 16.88
N VAL A 457 -24.70 -32.75 17.52
CA VAL A 457 -23.40 -32.20 17.91
C VAL A 457 -23.04 -32.74 19.30
N LEU A 458 -22.09 -33.69 19.37
CA LEU A 458 -21.51 -34.13 20.63
C LEU A 458 -20.54 -33.05 21.13
N ALA A 459 -20.95 -32.28 22.13
CA ALA A 459 -20.04 -31.38 22.84
C ALA A 459 -19.12 -32.20 23.77
N PRO A 460 -17.78 -32.10 23.68
CA PRO A 460 -16.88 -32.76 24.62
C PRO A 460 -16.90 -32.00 25.96
N THR A 461 -17.53 -32.58 26.97
CA THR A 461 -17.39 -32.12 28.36
C THR A 461 -16.07 -32.61 28.93
N LYS A 462 -15.31 -31.66 29.51
CA LYS A 462 -13.98 -31.83 30.07
C LYS A 462 -14.02 -32.72 31.32
N GLY A 463 -13.80 -34.03 31.16
CA GLY A 463 -13.64 -34.98 32.26
C GLY A 463 -12.28 -34.82 32.95
N LYS A 464 -12.30 -34.63 34.27
CA LYS A 464 -11.13 -34.65 35.16
C LYS A 464 -10.64 -36.08 35.39
N SER A 465 -9.32 -36.23 35.44
CA SER A 465 -8.56 -37.45 35.68
C SER A 465 -8.96 -38.24 36.93
N ALA A 466 -8.89 -39.57 36.82
CA ALA A 466 -8.67 -40.47 37.95
C ALA A 466 -7.62 -41.52 37.56
N VAL A 467 -6.50 -41.50 38.29
CA VAL A 467 -5.54 -42.58 38.54
C VAL A 467 -5.48 -42.60 40.08
N PRO A 468 -5.58 -43.75 40.80
CA PRO A 468 -4.68 -44.89 40.63
C PRO A 468 -5.28 -46.29 40.89
N GLU A 469 -4.57 -47.33 40.44
CA GLU A 469 -4.40 -48.53 41.27
C GLU A 469 -3.06 -49.20 40.96
N LEU A 470 -2.29 -49.44 42.02
CA LEU A 470 -1.08 -50.24 42.04
C LEU A 470 -1.46 -51.73 41.96
N SER A 471 -0.69 -52.47 41.16
CA SER A 471 -0.26 -53.84 41.45
C SER A 471 1.13 -54.05 40.87
#